data_AF-A0A7S7ZM05-F1
#
_entry.id   AF-A0A7S7ZM05-F1
#
_cell.length_a   1.000
_cell.length_b   1.000
_cell.length_c   1.000
_cell.angle_alpha   90.00
_cell.angle_beta   90.00
_cell.angle_gamma   90.00
#
_symmetry.space_group_name_H-M   'P 1'
#
loop_
_entity.id
_entity.type
_entity.pdbx_description
1 polymer ?
#
loop_
_entity_poly.entity_id
_entity_poly.type
_entity_poly.pdbx_seq_one_letter_code
_entity_poly.pdbx_strand_id
1 'polypeptide(L)'
;MSSKRLSLVVGLAAAMTASGASAQSINLTGVYKCIQMCRGGLAAYVTQNGTELNLLTEAGVPSRAWPDWYSPANRIWVDAFNQSAVYSPDGMLIQFDNGTIWQRDLPPPPPVPRRR
;
A
#
# COMPACT_ATOMS: atom_id res chain seq x y z
N MET A 1 18.20 15.29 -66.40
CA MET A 1 17.67 14.13 -65.63
C MET A 1 18.72 13.80 -64.59
N SER A 2 18.48 13.84 -63.30
CA SER A 2 17.53 13.00 -62.58
C SER A 2 17.21 13.57 -61.19
N SER A 3 16.02 13.26 -60.71
CA SER A 3 15.40 13.74 -59.48
C SER A 3 15.67 12.80 -58.29
N LYS A 4 15.48 13.34 -57.07
CA LYS A 4 15.22 12.67 -55.78
C LYS A 4 16.32 11.77 -55.19
N ARG A 5 16.63 12.01 -53.90
CA ARG A 5 16.22 11.12 -52.77
C ARG A 5 16.04 11.95 -51.50
N LEU A 6 14.78 12.12 -51.07
CA LEU A 6 14.47 12.38 -49.66
C LEU A 6 14.86 11.11 -48.89
N SER A 7 15.79 11.21 -47.95
CA SER A 7 16.03 10.15 -46.99
C SER A 7 15.47 10.59 -45.63
N LEU A 8 14.25 10.12 -45.34
CA LEU A 8 13.73 10.04 -43.98
C LEU A 8 14.69 9.18 -43.15
N VAL A 9 15.12 9.67 -41.99
CA VAL A 9 15.69 8.80 -40.95
C VAL A 9 14.81 8.90 -39.72
N VAL A 10 14.34 7.72 -39.35
CA VAL A 10 13.31 7.36 -38.39
C VAL A 10 13.66 7.83 -36.97
N GLY A 11 12.69 8.44 -36.28
CA GLY A 11 12.80 8.75 -34.86
C GLY A 11 12.85 7.48 -34.02
N LEU A 12 13.90 7.32 -33.20
CA LEU A 12 13.96 6.25 -32.19
C LEU A 12 12.89 6.52 -31.13
N ALA A 13 11.83 5.73 -31.14
CA ALA A 13 10.92 5.64 -29.99
C ALA A 13 11.59 4.77 -28.93
N ALA A 14 12.10 5.40 -27.86
CA ALA A 14 12.54 4.68 -26.67
C ALA A 14 11.31 4.13 -25.94
N ALA A 15 11.02 2.84 -26.14
CA ALA A 15 10.08 2.11 -25.28
C ALA A 15 10.74 1.94 -23.91
N MET A 16 10.46 2.87 -22.99
CA MET A 16 10.69 2.63 -21.58
C MET A 16 9.69 1.57 -21.14
N THR A 17 10.03 0.29 -21.29
CA THR A 17 9.34 -0.75 -20.54
C THR A 17 9.69 -0.50 -19.09
N ALA A 18 8.79 0.15 -18.35
CA ALA A 18 8.84 0.16 -16.90
C ALA A 18 8.82 -1.31 -16.48
N SER A 19 9.99 -1.87 -16.19
CA SER A 19 10.11 -3.09 -15.43
C SER A 19 9.36 -2.80 -14.13
N GLY A 20 8.11 -3.27 -14.06
CA GLY A 20 7.35 -3.30 -12.82
C GLY A 20 8.23 -4.07 -11.86
N ALA A 21 8.96 -3.36 -11.01
CA ALA A 21 9.70 -3.99 -9.95
C ALA A 21 8.66 -4.79 -9.19
N SER A 22 8.76 -6.12 -9.28
CA SER A 22 8.09 -7.01 -8.34
C SER A 22 8.79 -6.80 -7.01
N ALA A 23 8.56 -5.63 -6.41
CA ALA A 23 8.89 -5.37 -5.03
C ALA A 23 8.04 -6.37 -4.27
N GLN A 24 8.69 -7.28 -3.55
CA GLN A 24 8.00 -8.12 -2.59
C GLN A 24 7.26 -7.15 -1.66
N SER A 25 5.95 -7.03 -1.86
CA SER A 25 5.14 -6.09 -1.11
C SER A 25 5.11 -6.57 0.33
N ILE A 26 5.33 -5.64 1.26
CA ILE A 26 5.23 -5.93 2.68
C ILE A 26 3.82 -6.48 2.96
N ASN A 27 3.75 -7.51 3.80
CA ASN A 27 2.48 -8.10 4.17
C ASN A 27 1.74 -7.20 5.19
N LEU A 28 0.83 -6.38 4.68
CA LEU A 28 -0.13 -5.56 5.40
C LEU A 28 -1.38 -6.32 5.84
N THR A 29 -1.56 -7.61 5.51
CA THR A 29 -2.72 -8.40 5.98
C THR A 29 -2.69 -8.59 7.49
N GLY A 30 -3.71 -8.14 8.21
CA GLY A 30 -3.81 -8.30 9.65
C GLY A 30 -4.90 -7.47 10.31
N VAL A 31 -4.96 -7.58 11.63
CA VAL A 31 -5.82 -6.76 12.49
C VAL A 31 -5.01 -5.57 12.98
N TYR A 32 -5.63 -4.40 12.97
CA TYR A 32 -5.04 -3.13 13.39
C TYR A 32 -5.92 -2.47 14.44
N LYS A 33 -5.28 -1.76 15.36
CA LYS A 33 -5.93 -0.85 16.30
C LYS A 33 -5.60 0.57 15.89
N CYS A 34 -6.59 1.44 15.87
CA CYS A 34 -6.31 2.85 15.78
C CYS A 34 -5.73 3.36 17.10
N ILE A 35 -4.58 4.05 17.03
CA ILE A 35 -3.89 4.58 18.21
C ILE A 35 -3.83 6.12 18.21
N GLN A 36 -4.19 6.77 17.10
CA GLN A 36 -4.20 8.23 16.99
C GLN A 36 -5.23 8.70 15.96
N MET A 37 -5.94 9.81 16.27
CA MET A 37 -6.98 10.42 15.42
C MET A 37 -8.04 9.41 14.93
N CYS A 38 -8.54 8.61 15.86
CA CYS A 38 -9.49 7.54 15.59
C CYS A 38 -10.91 8.07 15.38
N ARG A 39 -11.60 7.52 14.38
CA ARG A 39 -13.00 7.85 14.10
C ARG A 39 -13.97 6.87 14.75
N GLY A 40 -13.47 5.75 15.26
CA GLY A 40 -14.22 4.71 15.94
C GLY A 40 -13.35 3.96 16.96
N GLY A 41 -13.90 2.92 17.56
CA GLY A 41 -13.24 2.12 18.60
C GLY A 41 -13.13 0.63 18.27
N LEU A 42 -13.50 0.22 17.06
CA LEU A 42 -13.38 -1.16 16.62
C LEU A 42 -11.96 -1.45 16.15
N ALA A 43 -11.64 -2.73 16.01
CA ALA A 43 -10.46 -3.11 15.26
C ALA A 43 -10.66 -2.79 13.77
N ALA A 44 -9.60 -2.32 13.12
CA ALA A 44 -9.50 -2.26 11.67
C ALA A 44 -8.94 -3.58 11.13
N TYR A 45 -9.35 -3.98 9.94
CA TYR A 45 -8.91 -5.20 9.29
C TYR A 45 -8.38 -4.88 7.91
N VAL A 46 -7.25 -5.48 7.57
CA VAL A 46 -6.63 -5.36 6.26
C VAL A 46 -6.42 -6.76 5.70
N THR A 47 -6.84 -6.99 4.47
CA THR A 47 -6.54 -8.22 3.73
C THR A 47 -5.93 -7.87 2.38
N GLN A 48 -4.82 -8.51 2.04
CA GLN A 48 -4.18 -8.35 0.73
C GLN A 48 -4.60 -9.47 -0.23
N ASN A 49 -4.93 -9.09 -1.45
CA ASN A 49 -5.18 -9.98 -2.57
C ASN A 49 -4.30 -9.52 -3.75
N GLY A 50 -3.08 -10.07 -3.83
CA GLY A 50 -2.07 -9.56 -4.75
C GLY A 50 -1.62 -8.14 -4.37
N THR A 51 -1.76 -7.20 -5.30
CA THR A 51 -1.45 -5.77 -5.07
C THR A 51 -2.61 -5.01 -4.46
N GLU A 52 -3.84 -5.51 -4.56
CA GLU A 52 -5.01 -4.85 -3.98
C GLU A 52 -5.18 -5.23 -2.51
N LEU A 53 -5.80 -4.32 -1.76
CA LEU A 53 -6.12 -4.50 -0.35
C LEU A 53 -7.60 -4.22 -0.12
N ASN A 54 -8.22 -5.00 0.75
CA ASN A 54 -9.51 -4.68 1.33
C ASN A 54 -9.30 -4.23 2.78
N LEU A 55 -9.91 -3.09 3.11
CA LEU A 55 -9.85 -2.47 4.42
C LEU A 55 -11.25 -2.48 5.02
N LEU A 56 -11.34 -2.81 6.31
CA LEU A 56 -12.48 -2.48 7.16
C LEU A 56 -11.94 -1.59 8.26
N THR A 57 -12.47 -0.38 8.39
CA THR A 57 -11.88 0.63 9.28
C THR A 57 -12.36 0.48 10.71
N GLU A 58 -11.74 1.22 11.64
CA GLU A 58 -12.14 1.25 13.06
C GLU A 58 -13.56 1.82 13.28
N ALA A 59 -14.11 2.48 12.25
CA ALA A 59 -15.49 2.99 12.20
C ALA A 59 -16.46 2.04 11.45
N GLY A 60 -16.00 0.85 11.04
CA GLY A 60 -16.81 -0.12 10.30
C GLY A 60 -17.05 0.22 8.82
N VAL A 61 -16.31 1.18 8.27
CA VAL A 61 -16.41 1.56 6.84
C VAL A 61 -15.51 0.64 6.01
N PRO A 62 -16.06 -0.09 5.01
CA PRO A 62 -15.26 -0.89 4.08
C PRO A 62 -14.62 0.01 3.01
N SER A 63 -13.42 -0.34 2.56
CA SER A 63 -12.71 0.36 1.49
C SER A 63 -11.77 -0.57 0.74
N ARG A 64 -11.37 -0.16 -0.46
CA ARG A 64 -10.27 -0.78 -1.20
C ARG A 64 -9.05 0.12 -1.15
N ALA A 65 -7.88 -0.49 -1.22
CA ALA A 65 -6.63 0.23 -1.40
C ALA A 65 -5.71 -0.50 -2.37
N TRP A 66 -4.75 0.23 -2.91
CA TRP A 66 -3.72 -0.29 -3.83
C TRP A 66 -2.46 0.59 -3.70
N PRO A 67 -1.30 0.17 -4.25
CA PRO A 67 -0.09 0.97 -4.21
C PRO A 67 -0.33 2.38 -4.75
N ASP A 68 0.14 3.39 -4.00
CA ASP A 68 0.04 4.78 -4.41
C ASP A 68 0.76 5.00 -5.75
N TRP A 69 0.19 5.81 -6.64
CA TRP A 69 0.77 6.04 -7.96
C TRP A 69 2.15 6.71 -7.92
N TYR A 70 2.36 7.64 -6.99
CA TYR A 70 3.60 8.41 -6.90
C TYR A 70 4.65 7.73 -6.02
N SER A 71 4.22 6.93 -5.05
CA SER A 71 5.13 6.25 -4.12
C SER A 71 4.67 4.81 -3.79
N PRO A 72 4.62 3.91 -4.78
CA PRO A 72 4.03 2.58 -4.62
C PRO A 72 4.80 1.65 -3.67
N ALA A 73 6.07 1.96 -3.41
CA ALA A 73 6.97 1.12 -2.61
C ALA A 73 6.73 1.22 -1.10
N ASN A 74 6.05 2.26 -0.63
CA ASN A 74 5.85 2.54 0.80
C ASN A 74 4.51 3.23 1.12
N ARG A 75 3.68 3.50 0.11
CA ARG A 75 2.36 4.10 0.29
C ARG A 75 1.27 3.31 -0.42
N ILE A 76 0.08 3.38 0.14
CA ILE A 76 -1.17 2.91 -0.46
C ILE A 76 -2.11 4.08 -0.68
N TRP A 77 -2.88 4.05 -1.75
CA TRP A 77 -4.04 4.91 -1.97
C TRP A 77 -5.30 4.22 -1.44
N VAL A 78 -6.13 4.92 -0.67
CA VAL A 78 -7.36 4.36 -0.07
C VAL A 78 -8.59 5.03 -0.69
N ASP A 79 -9.35 4.25 -1.46
CA ASP A 79 -10.42 4.70 -2.35
C ASP A 79 -11.49 5.52 -1.60
N ALA A 80 -12.07 4.93 -0.56
CA ALA A 80 -13.18 5.56 0.19
C ALA A 80 -12.77 6.83 0.94
N PHE A 81 -11.47 7.09 1.11
CA PHE A 81 -10.96 8.24 1.85
C PHE A 81 -10.28 9.27 0.95
N ASN A 82 -10.12 8.96 -0.34
CA ASN A 82 -9.45 9.83 -1.31
C ASN A 82 -8.13 10.41 -0.77
N GLN A 83 -7.34 9.56 -0.13
CA GLN A 83 -6.07 9.91 0.47
C GLN A 83 -5.11 8.74 0.42
N SER A 84 -3.82 9.03 0.57
CA SER A 84 -2.82 7.99 0.72
C SER A 84 -2.57 7.70 2.21
N ALA A 85 -1.87 6.59 2.44
CA ALA A 85 -1.30 6.25 3.72
C ALA A 85 0.10 5.67 3.52
N VAL A 86 1.04 6.05 4.37
CA VAL A 86 2.37 5.45 4.44
C VAL A 86 2.34 4.25 5.38
N TYR A 87 3.02 3.17 5.03
CA TYR A 87 3.18 2.02 5.90
C TYR A 87 4.65 1.83 6.29
N SER A 88 4.89 1.33 7.50
CA SER A 88 6.24 1.04 7.97
C SER A 88 6.83 -0.17 7.24
N PRO A 89 8.17 -0.27 7.10
CA PRO A 89 8.81 -1.39 6.41
C PRO A 89 8.51 -2.77 7.02
N ASP A 90 8.18 -2.83 8.30
CA ASP A 90 7.80 -4.03 9.03
C ASP A 90 6.28 -4.31 8.99
N GLY A 91 5.49 -3.45 8.34
CA GLY A 91 4.03 -3.57 8.24
C GLY A 91 3.28 -3.32 9.56
N MET A 92 3.96 -2.83 10.58
CA MET A 92 3.41 -2.61 11.92
C MET A 92 2.58 -1.34 12.04
N LEU A 93 2.85 -0.32 11.24
CA LEU A 93 2.15 0.96 11.26
C LEU A 93 1.61 1.30 9.87
N ILE A 94 0.42 1.88 9.85
CA ILE A 94 -0.16 2.56 8.70
C ILE A 94 -0.58 3.96 9.17
N GLN A 95 0.03 4.99 8.60
CA GLN A 95 -0.28 6.38 8.89
C GLN A 95 -0.93 7.03 7.67
N PHE A 96 -2.17 7.47 7.85
CA PHE A 96 -2.96 8.15 6.84
C PHE A 96 -2.58 9.63 6.77
N ASP A 97 -2.73 10.25 5.61
CA ASP A 97 -2.36 11.66 5.39
C ASP A 97 -3.16 12.64 6.28
N ASN A 98 -4.37 12.25 6.70
CA ASN A 98 -5.17 13.01 7.68
C ASN A 98 -4.66 12.91 9.14
N GLY A 99 -3.61 12.13 9.41
CA GLY A 99 -3.02 11.92 10.74
C GLY A 99 -3.57 10.73 11.53
N THR A 100 -4.53 9.97 11.00
CA THR A 100 -4.96 8.70 11.60
C THR A 100 -3.80 7.70 11.58
N ILE A 101 -3.56 7.01 12.70
CA ILE A 101 -2.51 5.97 12.79
C ILE A 101 -3.14 4.66 13.23
N TRP A 102 -2.90 3.63 12.42
CA TRP A 102 -3.22 2.25 12.73
C TRP A 102 -1.95 1.49 13.09
N GLN A 103 -1.99 0.79 14.22
CA GLN A 103 -0.94 -0.11 14.67
C GLN A 103 -1.43 -1.54 14.63
N ARG A 104 -0.63 -2.43 14.04
CA ARG A 104 -0.93 -3.85 13.95
C ARG A 104 -1.04 -4.46 15.34
N ASP A 105 -2.14 -5.16 15.58
CA ASP A 105 -2.35 -5.93 16.79
C ASP A 105 -1.65 -7.28 16.66
N LEU A 106 -0.62 -7.51 17.48
CA LEU A 106 0.05 -8.80 17.54
C LEU A 106 -0.58 -9.66 18.64
N PRO A 107 -0.74 -10.97 18.41
CA PRO A 107 -1.17 -11.85 19.48
C PRO A 107 -0.17 -11.76 20.64
N PRO A 108 -0.64 -11.85 21.90
CA PRO A 108 0.26 -11.84 23.05
C PRO A 108 1.28 -12.97 22.92
N PRO A 109 2.53 -12.78 23.39
CA PRO A 109 3.52 -13.84 23.36
C PRO A 109 3.00 -15.07 24.12
N PRO A 110 3.34 -16.28 23.67
CA PRO A 110 2.90 -17.49 24.35
C PRO A 110 3.37 -17.46 25.82
N PRO A 111 2.57 -17.99 26.77
CA PRO A 111 2.96 -18.01 28.17
C PRO A 111 4.32 -18.69 28.35
N VAL A 112 5.24 -18.03 29.06
CA VAL A 112 6.53 -18.65 29.40
C VAL A 112 6.25 -19.87 30.30
N PRO A 113 6.73 -21.07 29.97
CA PRO A 113 6.58 -22.23 30.85
C PRO A 113 7.18 -21.92 32.21
N ARG A 114 6.35 -21.95 33.26
CA ARG A 114 6.79 -21.76 34.64
C ARG A 114 7.62 -23.00 35.01
N ARG A 115 8.96 -22.89 35.06
CA ARG A 115 9.80 -23.96 35.62
C ARG A 115 9.39 -24.14 37.08
N ARG A 116 8.84 -25.31 37.42
CA ARG A 116 8.69 -25.78 38.80
C ARG A 116 9.95 -26.49 39.22
#